data_AF-S5V5G2-F1
#
_entry.id   AF-S5V5G2-F1
#
_cell.length_a   1.000
_cell.length_b   1.000
_cell.length_c   1.000
_cell.angle_alpha   90.00
_cell.angle_beta   90.00
_cell.angle_gamma   90.00
#
_symmetry.space_group_name_H-M   'P 1'
#
loop_
_entity.id
_entity.type
_entity.pdbx_description
1 polymer ?
#
loop_
_entity_poly.entity_id
_entity_poly.type
_entity_poly.pdbx_seq_one_letter_code
_entity_poly.pdbx_strand_id
1 'polypeptide(L)'
;MTTVGVPEGWPATEEEARAVQDELRGRVVLDEPGPPPGTGTVTGVDVAYDDDLDLVAAAAVVLDAATREVVAETTAVGRISFPYVPGLLAFREIPTVRAALDALEREPGLVVCDGYGLAHPRRFGLASHLGVLTGLPTMGVAKNPFTFTHADPAPARGSWAALLAGTEEVGRALRTRDGVKPVYVSVGHRVGLDNAVAHTLALTPAYRLPETTRRADALCRRALKEAARARSPLAGRAAADPDRDWGRSVYEGRRDPVAWAGRVLAAAAGPGPRPPEIEAALELAADPLRWSRGREVFELVRRGSPLPEERAPRTRLLLFRLAELVAKVAHNTAGPAPFFDHHAGWAIGPLAHRLALLTDDGPTRDRIANAVGEWPPPA
;
A
#
# COMPACT_ATOMS: atom_id res chain seq x y z
N MET A 1 15.34 -0.19 -13.77
CA MET A 1 13.97 -0.50 -13.31
C MET A 1 13.19 0.81 -13.29
N THR A 2 12.24 0.99 -14.21
CA THR A 2 11.40 2.20 -14.24
C THR A 2 10.31 2.02 -13.20
N THR A 3 10.21 2.95 -12.24
CA THR A 3 9.14 2.91 -11.24
C THR A 3 7.81 3.31 -11.91
N VAL A 4 6.77 2.48 -11.72
CA VAL A 4 5.41 2.79 -12.19
C VAL A 4 4.89 4.01 -11.42
N GLY A 5 4.57 5.08 -12.14
CA GLY A 5 3.94 6.27 -11.58
C GLY A 5 2.44 6.08 -11.34
N VAL A 6 1.83 7.01 -10.62
CA VAL A 6 0.37 7.08 -10.53
C VAL A 6 -0.18 7.52 -11.89
N PRO A 7 -1.12 6.79 -12.51
CA PRO A 7 -1.69 7.18 -13.79
C PRO A 7 -2.32 8.57 -13.76
N GLU A 8 -2.29 9.28 -14.89
CA GLU A 8 -3.02 10.54 -15.03
C GLU A 8 -4.53 10.29 -14.89
N GLY A 9 -5.22 11.15 -14.14
CA GLY A 9 -6.66 11.00 -13.87
C GLY A 9 -7.01 9.84 -12.93
N TRP A 10 -6.03 9.22 -12.26
CA TRP A 10 -6.32 8.23 -11.21
C TRP A 10 -7.12 8.89 -10.06
N PRO A 11 -8.13 8.20 -9.49
CA PRO A 11 -8.92 8.77 -8.40
C PRO A 11 -8.05 9.30 -7.27
N ALA A 12 -8.30 10.53 -6.85
CA ALA A 12 -7.61 11.19 -5.75
C ALA A 12 -8.43 11.13 -4.45
N THR A 13 -9.74 10.91 -4.56
CA THR A 13 -10.67 10.83 -3.41
C THR A 13 -11.40 9.50 -3.33
N GLU A 14 -11.92 9.17 -2.14
CA GLU A 14 -12.77 7.98 -1.96
C GLU A 14 -14.06 8.06 -2.77
N GLU A 15 -14.62 9.25 -2.95
CA GLU A 15 -15.84 9.47 -3.73
C GLU A 15 -15.61 9.15 -5.21
N GLU A 16 -14.55 9.69 -5.80
CA GLU A 16 -14.14 9.38 -7.18
C GLU A 16 -13.87 7.89 -7.37
N ALA A 17 -13.14 7.27 -6.42
CA ALA A 17 -12.83 5.85 -6.48
C ALA A 17 -14.10 4.98 -6.42
N ARG A 18 -15.07 5.34 -5.57
CA ARG A 18 -16.37 4.65 -5.50
C ARG A 18 -17.16 4.84 -6.80
N ALA A 19 -17.17 6.04 -7.37
CA ALA A 19 -17.83 6.31 -8.65
C ALA A 19 -17.25 5.44 -9.78
N VAL A 20 -15.92 5.29 -9.84
CA VAL A 20 -15.26 4.38 -10.78
C VAL A 20 -15.64 2.93 -10.53
N GLN A 21 -15.76 2.47 -9.28
CA GLN A 21 -16.25 1.12 -8.99
C GLN A 21 -17.68 0.92 -9.48
N ASP A 22 -18.57 1.88 -9.23
CA ASP A 22 -19.99 1.81 -9.60
C ASP A 22 -20.19 1.85 -11.12
N GLU A 23 -19.34 2.58 -11.86
CA GLU A 23 -19.30 2.55 -13.32
C GLU A 23 -18.81 1.19 -13.84
N LEU A 24 -17.64 0.74 -13.37
CA LEU A 24 -16.96 -0.42 -13.94
C LEU A 24 -17.59 -1.76 -13.53
N ARG A 25 -18.26 -1.84 -12.37
CA ARG A 25 -18.97 -3.08 -11.96
C ARG A 25 -20.04 -3.50 -12.96
N GLY A 26 -20.64 -2.56 -13.69
CA GLY A 26 -21.62 -2.84 -14.74
C GLY A 26 -21.03 -3.58 -15.95
N ARG A 27 -19.70 -3.65 -16.06
CA ARG A 27 -18.97 -4.33 -17.14
C ARG A 27 -18.48 -5.73 -16.74
N VAL A 28 -18.78 -6.18 -15.52
CA VAL A 28 -18.40 -7.51 -15.06
C VAL A 28 -19.27 -8.56 -15.74
N VAL A 29 -18.63 -9.49 -16.46
CA VAL A 29 -19.28 -10.64 -17.11
C VAL A 29 -19.23 -11.83 -16.15
N LEU A 30 -20.40 -12.38 -15.82
CA LEU A 30 -20.58 -13.48 -14.86
C LEU A 30 -21.21 -14.75 -15.48
N ASP A 31 -21.69 -14.65 -16.72
CA ASP A 31 -22.40 -15.68 -17.46
C ASP A 31 -21.49 -16.48 -18.41
N GLU A 32 -20.20 -16.16 -18.47
CA GLU A 32 -19.19 -17.00 -19.13
C GLU A 32 -18.64 -18.06 -18.15
N PRO A 33 -18.55 -19.33 -18.57
CA PRO A 33 -17.96 -20.38 -17.72
C PRO A 33 -16.46 -20.14 -17.48
N GLY A 34 -15.75 -19.53 -18.42
CA GLY A 34 -14.29 -19.36 -18.41
C GLY A 34 -13.53 -20.61 -18.88
N PRO A 35 -12.19 -20.55 -18.97
CA PRO A 35 -11.37 -21.67 -19.42
C PRO A 35 -11.43 -22.84 -18.41
N PRO A 36 -11.36 -24.11 -18.85
CA PRO A 36 -11.38 -25.25 -17.95
C PRO A 36 -10.07 -25.39 -17.14
N PRO A 37 -10.10 -26.01 -15.94
CA PRO A 37 -8.90 -26.27 -15.15
C PRO A 37 -8.01 -27.34 -15.79
N GLY A 38 -6.71 -27.30 -15.50
CA GLY A 38 -5.76 -28.33 -15.93
C GLY A 38 -5.29 -28.23 -17.39
N THR A 39 -5.59 -27.14 -18.10
CA THR A 39 -5.13 -26.90 -19.47
C THR A 39 -4.79 -25.43 -19.69
N GLY A 40 -3.90 -25.14 -20.62
CA GLY A 40 -3.42 -23.78 -20.91
C GLY A 40 -2.58 -23.20 -19.76
N THR A 41 -2.61 -21.88 -19.62
CA THR A 41 -1.87 -21.15 -18.58
C THR A 41 -2.79 -20.58 -17.53
N VAL A 42 -2.25 -20.43 -16.32
CA VAL A 42 -2.92 -19.79 -15.18
C VAL A 42 -1.93 -18.94 -14.42
N THR A 43 -2.29 -17.69 -14.16
CA THR A 43 -1.38 -16.68 -13.61
C THR A 43 -1.78 -16.30 -12.20
N GLY A 44 -0.85 -16.40 -11.26
CA GLY A 44 -0.99 -15.80 -9.94
C GLY A 44 -0.55 -14.34 -9.95
N VAL A 45 -1.34 -13.46 -9.36
CA VAL A 45 -0.93 -12.08 -9.07
C VAL A 45 -1.02 -11.79 -7.58
N ASP A 46 -0.01 -11.09 -7.08
CA ASP A 46 0.05 -10.61 -5.70
C ASP A 46 0.95 -9.38 -5.62
N VAL A 47 0.81 -8.64 -4.51
CA VAL A 47 1.59 -7.43 -4.24
C VAL A 47 2.22 -7.46 -2.85
N ALA A 48 3.34 -6.78 -2.70
CA ALA A 48 3.95 -6.46 -1.41
C ALA A 48 4.14 -4.96 -1.29
N TYR A 49 3.94 -4.43 -0.10
CA TYR A 49 4.03 -3.00 0.19
C TYR A 49 5.20 -2.68 1.13
N ASP A 50 5.77 -1.51 0.92
CA ASP A 50 6.60 -0.81 1.88
C ASP A 50 6.08 0.63 1.96
N ASP A 51 5.19 0.89 2.92
CA ASP A 51 4.56 2.19 3.11
C ASP A 51 5.60 3.27 3.50
N ASP A 52 6.66 2.90 4.24
CA ASP A 52 7.76 3.81 4.62
C ASP A 52 8.48 4.38 3.38
N LEU A 53 8.66 3.55 2.35
CA LEU A 53 9.33 3.91 1.11
C LEU A 53 8.38 4.34 -0.01
N ASP A 54 7.07 4.41 0.24
CA ASP A 54 6.02 4.65 -0.76
C ASP A 54 6.19 3.71 -1.97
N LEU A 55 6.30 2.41 -1.67
CA LEU A 55 6.54 1.37 -2.65
C LEU A 55 5.46 0.29 -2.62
N VAL A 56 5.09 -0.14 -3.82
CA VAL A 56 4.38 -1.39 -4.06
C VAL A 56 5.15 -2.19 -5.10
N ALA A 57 5.38 -3.46 -4.83
CA ALA A 57 5.94 -4.41 -5.80
C ALA A 57 4.85 -5.42 -6.15
N ALA A 58 4.52 -5.53 -7.44
CA ALA A 58 3.61 -6.55 -7.94
C ALA A 58 4.38 -7.67 -8.62
N ALA A 59 3.83 -8.88 -8.54
CA ALA A 59 4.31 -10.05 -9.27
C ALA A 59 3.18 -10.66 -10.09
N ALA A 60 3.52 -11.12 -11.29
CA ALA A 60 2.68 -12.01 -12.09
C ALA A 60 3.48 -13.28 -12.39
N VAL A 61 2.95 -14.44 -11.99
CA VAL A 61 3.60 -15.74 -12.18
C VAL A 61 2.69 -16.65 -12.98
N VAL A 62 3.09 -16.97 -14.20
CA VAL A 62 2.36 -17.85 -15.12
C VAL A 62 2.78 -19.29 -14.87
N LEU A 63 1.81 -20.14 -14.60
CA LEU A 63 1.98 -21.57 -14.46
C LEU A 63 1.36 -22.29 -15.66
N ASP A 64 1.96 -23.41 -16.07
CA ASP A 64 1.25 -24.43 -16.83
C ASP A 64 0.14 -25.01 -15.94
N ALA A 65 -1.12 -24.98 -16.40
CA ALA A 65 -2.24 -25.36 -15.56
C ALA A 65 -2.30 -26.87 -15.25
N ALA A 66 -1.66 -27.72 -16.07
CA ALA A 66 -1.63 -29.17 -15.88
C ALA A 66 -0.52 -29.57 -14.89
N THR A 67 0.69 -29.05 -15.09
CA THR A 67 1.86 -29.43 -14.29
C THR A 67 2.04 -28.55 -13.05
N ARG A 68 1.58 -27.30 -13.11
CA ARG A 68 1.82 -26.20 -12.16
C ARG A 68 3.28 -25.73 -12.13
N GLU A 69 4.05 -26.07 -13.16
CA GLU A 69 5.40 -25.55 -13.33
C GLU A 69 5.34 -24.08 -13.78
N VAL A 70 6.28 -23.28 -13.29
CA VAL A 70 6.39 -21.87 -13.69
C VAL A 70 6.91 -21.81 -15.12
N VAL A 71 6.18 -21.14 -16.00
CA VAL A 71 6.53 -20.98 -17.43
C VAL A 71 6.89 -19.54 -17.81
N ALA A 72 6.50 -18.56 -16.99
CA ALA A 72 6.94 -17.17 -17.06
C ALA A 72 6.72 -16.48 -15.71
N GLU A 73 7.57 -15.51 -15.38
CA GLU A 73 7.35 -14.64 -14.22
C GLU A 73 7.84 -13.22 -14.50
N THR A 74 7.07 -12.23 -14.06
CA THR A 74 7.42 -10.81 -14.18
C THR A 74 7.09 -10.08 -12.89
N THR A 75 7.79 -8.97 -12.68
CA THR A 75 7.53 -8.08 -11.55
C THR A 75 7.52 -6.64 -12.02
N ALA A 76 6.78 -5.80 -11.30
CA ALA A 76 6.80 -4.36 -11.47
C ALA A 76 6.89 -3.70 -10.10
N VAL A 77 7.57 -2.56 -10.03
CA VAL A 77 7.67 -1.76 -8.81
C VAL A 77 7.11 -0.39 -9.11
N GLY A 78 6.16 0.06 -8.30
CA GLY A 78 5.47 1.33 -8.43
C GLY A 78 5.43 2.12 -7.14
N ARG A 79 4.89 3.33 -7.22
CA ARG A 79 4.44 4.08 -6.04
C ARG A 79 3.04 3.64 -5.64
N ILE A 80 2.71 3.80 -4.37
CA ILE A 80 1.36 3.51 -3.88
C ILE A 80 0.41 4.57 -4.44
N SER A 81 -0.55 4.16 -5.25
CA SER A 81 -1.40 5.07 -6.04
C SER A 81 -2.64 5.59 -5.32
N PHE A 82 -2.94 5.10 -4.10
CA PHE A 82 -4.13 5.48 -3.34
C PHE A 82 -3.93 5.26 -1.83
N PRO A 83 -4.61 5.96 -0.91
CA PRO A 83 -4.56 5.65 0.53
C PRO A 83 -5.19 4.30 0.87
N TYR A 84 -4.85 3.74 2.04
CA TYR A 84 -5.46 2.50 2.52
C TYR A 84 -6.88 2.79 3.00
N VAL A 85 -7.85 2.36 2.22
CA VAL A 85 -9.28 2.45 2.55
C VAL A 85 -9.92 1.08 2.30
N PRO A 86 -10.50 0.44 3.33
CA PRO A 86 -11.20 -0.84 3.16
C PRO A 86 -12.24 -0.76 2.03
N GLY A 87 -12.17 -1.70 1.09
CA GLY A 87 -13.00 -1.74 -0.11
C GLY A 87 -12.49 -0.93 -1.30
N LEU A 88 -11.35 -0.24 -1.18
CA LEU A 88 -10.70 0.51 -2.27
C LEU A 88 -9.25 0.07 -2.50
N LEU A 89 -8.83 -1.08 -1.93
CA LEU A 89 -7.45 -1.60 -2.04
C LEU A 89 -6.98 -1.76 -3.49
N ALA A 90 -7.88 -2.14 -4.40
CA ALA A 90 -7.56 -2.28 -5.82
C ALA A 90 -6.95 -0.99 -6.42
N PHE A 91 -7.36 0.19 -5.95
CA PHE A 91 -6.81 1.46 -6.43
C PHE A 91 -5.35 1.70 -6.03
N ARG A 92 -4.83 0.96 -5.05
CA ARG A 92 -3.43 0.97 -4.63
C ARG A 92 -2.54 0.08 -5.49
N GLU A 93 -3.14 -0.92 -6.12
CA GLU A 93 -2.43 -2.09 -6.66
C GLU A 93 -2.46 -2.15 -8.17
N ILE A 94 -3.62 -1.83 -8.76
CA ILE A 94 -3.90 -2.05 -10.18
C ILE A 94 -2.85 -1.46 -11.10
N PRO A 95 -2.36 -0.21 -10.95
CA PRO A 95 -1.35 0.32 -11.86
C PRO A 95 -0.10 -0.55 -11.92
N THR A 96 0.37 -1.03 -10.76
CA THR A 96 1.58 -1.84 -10.66
C THR A 96 1.32 -3.29 -11.05
N VAL A 97 0.17 -3.86 -10.67
CA VAL A 97 -0.24 -5.22 -11.09
C VAL A 97 -0.38 -5.30 -12.60
N ARG A 98 -1.00 -4.30 -13.23
CA ARG A 98 -1.13 -4.22 -14.69
C ARG A 98 0.23 -4.11 -15.36
N ALA A 99 1.14 -3.29 -14.83
CA ALA A 99 2.50 -3.20 -15.38
C ALA A 99 3.26 -4.54 -15.31
N ALA A 100 3.05 -5.35 -14.26
CA ALA A 100 3.63 -6.69 -14.19
C ALA A 100 3.02 -7.62 -15.24
N LEU A 101 1.70 -7.59 -15.44
CA LEU A 101 1.02 -8.39 -16.45
C LEU A 101 1.40 -7.98 -17.88
N ASP A 102 1.44 -6.67 -18.17
CA ASP A 102 1.79 -6.13 -19.49
C ASP A 102 3.25 -6.48 -19.89
N ALA A 103 4.11 -6.77 -18.91
CA ALA A 103 5.48 -7.20 -19.14
C ALA A 103 5.63 -8.70 -19.45
N LEU A 104 4.55 -9.50 -19.36
CA LEU A 104 4.59 -10.92 -19.65
C LEU A 104 4.80 -11.17 -21.15
N GLU A 105 5.77 -12.01 -21.49
CA GLU A 105 5.97 -12.50 -22.86
C GLU A 105 5.04 -13.68 -23.22
N ARG A 106 4.21 -14.13 -22.27
CA ARG A 106 3.31 -15.27 -22.40
C ARG A 106 1.89 -14.85 -22.04
N GLU A 107 0.92 -15.44 -22.72
CA GLU A 107 -0.48 -15.21 -22.42
C GLU A 107 -0.80 -15.66 -20.98
N PRO A 108 -1.40 -14.80 -20.15
CA PRO A 108 -1.61 -15.09 -18.73
C PRO A 108 -2.73 -16.13 -18.48
N GLY A 109 -3.60 -16.38 -19.47
CA GLY A 109 -4.74 -17.28 -19.32
C GLY A 109 -5.70 -16.80 -18.22
N LEU A 110 -6.06 -17.68 -17.28
CA LEU A 110 -6.86 -17.31 -16.10
C LEU A 110 -5.98 -16.61 -15.05
N VAL A 111 -6.39 -15.44 -14.57
CA VAL A 111 -5.68 -14.72 -13.50
C VAL A 111 -6.31 -14.98 -12.12
N VAL A 112 -5.50 -15.42 -11.17
CA VAL A 112 -5.87 -15.69 -9.78
C VAL A 112 -5.25 -14.62 -8.89
N CYS A 113 -6.08 -13.78 -8.28
CA CYS A 113 -5.66 -12.71 -7.38
C CYS A 113 -5.70 -13.17 -5.92
N ASP A 114 -4.69 -12.81 -5.11
CA ASP A 114 -4.77 -12.92 -3.63
C ASP A 114 -5.71 -11.85 -3.07
N GLY A 115 -7.00 -12.14 -3.10
CA GLY A 115 -8.03 -11.17 -2.74
C GLY A 115 -9.40 -11.60 -3.22
N TYR A 116 -10.27 -10.60 -3.44
CA TYR A 116 -11.68 -10.83 -3.76
C TYR A 116 -12.04 -10.28 -5.13
N GLY A 117 -13.05 -10.88 -5.76
CA GLY A 117 -13.78 -10.32 -6.90
C GLY A 117 -15.16 -9.84 -6.48
N LEU A 118 -16.19 -10.63 -6.76
CA LEU A 118 -17.60 -10.35 -6.43
C LEU A 118 -17.85 -10.28 -4.92
N ALA A 119 -17.07 -11.02 -4.11
CA ALA A 119 -17.07 -10.94 -2.65
C ALA A 119 -16.47 -9.62 -2.17
N HIS A 120 -17.20 -8.54 -2.41
CA HIS A 120 -16.80 -7.17 -2.12
C HIS A 120 -18.04 -6.34 -1.75
N PRO A 121 -17.94 -5.32 -0.86
CA PRO A 121 -19.08 -4.48 -0.48
C PRO A 121 -19.82 -3.86 -1.68
N ARG A 122 -19.09 -3.54 -2.75
CA ARG A 122 -19.64 -3.02 -4.02
C ARG A 122 -19.67 -4.03 -5.17
N ARG A 123 -19.49 -5.33 -4.89
CA ARG A 123 -19.41 -6.40 -5.90
C ARG A 123 -18.30 -6.18 -6.95
N PHE A 124 -17.24 -5.49 -6.54
CA PHE A 124 -16.17 -5.04 -7.44
C PHE A 124 -14.81 -4.96 -6.72
N GLY A 125 -14.35 -6.12 -6.25
CA GLY A 125 -13.03 -6.29 -5.64
C GLY A 125 -11.90 -6.30 -6.68
N LEU A 126 -10.66 -6.49 -6.20
CA LEU A 126 -9.44 -6.51 -7.03
C LEU A 126 -9.57 -7.39 -8.27
N ALA A 127 -10.04 -8.63 -8.13
CA ALA A 127 -10.12 -9.55 -9.26
C ALA A 127 -11.09 -9.07 -10.33
N SER A 128 -12.29 -8.60 -9.93
CA SER A 128 -13.28 -8.04 -10.87
C SER A 128 -12.77 -6.77 -11.55
N HIS A 129 -12.13 -5.89 -10.78
CA HIS A 129 -11.60 -4.64 -11.30
C HIS A 129 -10.47 -4.90 -12.31
N LEU A 130 -9.50 -5.75 -11.95
CA LEU A 130 -8.43 -6.14 -12.87
C LEU A 130 -8.98 -6.83 -14.12
N GLY A 131 -9.97 -7.71 -13.97
CA GLY A 131 -10.58 -8.43 -15.10
C GLY A 131 -11.29 -7.50 -16.08
N VAL A 132 -12.08 -6.54 -15.59
CA VAL A 132 -12.72 -5.54 -16.46
C VAL A 132 -11.70 -4.68 -17.21
N LEU A 133 -10.60 -4.28 -16.57
CA LEU A 133 -9.58 -3.45 -17.20
C LEU A 133 -8.73 -4.21 -18.23
N THR A 134 -8.51 -5.50 -18.03
CA THR A 134 -7.66 -6.33 -18.89
C THR A 134 -8.44 -7.13 -19.93
N GLY A 135 -9.75 -7.31 -19.73
CA GLY A 135 -10.60 -8.22 -20.50
C GLY A 135 -10.32 -9.71 -20.23
N LEU A 136 -9.41 -10.03 -19.31
CA LEU A 136 -9.00 -11.41 -19.00
C LEU A 136 -9.99 -12.09 -18.06
N PRO A 137 -10.10 -13.43 -18.11
CA PRO A 137 -10.79 -14.17 -17.06
C PRO A 137 -10.02 -14.05 -15.74
N THR A 138 -10.71 -13.66 -14.67
CA THR A 138 -10.11 -13.42 -13.36
C THR A 138 -10.94 -13.97 -12.21
N MET A 139 -10.27 -14.36 -11.13
CA MET A 139 -10.92 -14.80 -9.89
C MET A 139 -10.11 -14.41 -8.65
N GLY A 140 -10.79 -14.27 -7.53
CA GLY A 140 -10.19 -13.99 -6.23
C GLY A 140 -10.15 -15.23 -5.35
N VAL A 141 -9.02 -15.49 -4.71
CA VAL A 141 -8.88 -16.49 -3.63
C VAL A 141 -8.29 -15.81 -2.40
N ALA A 142 -9.14 -15.54 -1.41
CA ALA A 142 -8.74 -14.85 -0.19
C ALA A 142 -8.47 -15.80 1.00
N LYS A 143 -7.69 -15.30 1.95
CA LYS A 143 -7.26 -16.03 3.16
C LYS A 143 -8.26 -15.92 4.32
N ASN A 144 -9.14 -14.92 4.30
CA ASN A 144 -10.14 -14.61 5.33
C ASN A 144 -11.50 -14.29 4.68
N PRO A 145 -12.63 -14.33 5.41
CA PRO A 145 -13.95 -14.07 4.85
C PRO A 145 -14.30 -12.58 4.76
N PHE A 146 -13.39 -11.67 5.13
CA PHE A 146 -13.70 -10.26 5.34
C PHE A 146 -14.92 -10.07 6.27
N THR A 147 -15.95 -9.35 5.83
CA THR A 147 -17.21 -9.14 6.57
C THR A 147 -18.31 -10.12 6.16
N PHE A 148 -18.02 -11.08 5.28
CA PHE A 148 -19.00 -12.05 4.78
C PHE A 148 -19.22 -13.19 5.76
N THR A 149 -20.43 -13.73 5.76
CA THR A 149 -20.80 -14.88 6.60
C THR A 149 -20.76 -16.16 5.78
N HIS A 150 -20.52 -17.28 6.43
CA HIS A 150 -20.60 -18.60 5.82
C HIS A 150 -20.89 -19.64 6.92
N ALA A 151 -21.53 -20.73 6.55
CA ALA A 151 -21.50 -21.93 7.38
C ALA A 151 -20.12 -22.58 7.30
N ASP A 152 -19.72 -23.36 8.29
CA ASP A 152 -18.49 -24.14 8.19
C ASP A 152 -18.64 -25.25 7.14
N PRO A 153 -17.80 -25.29 6.09
CA PRO A 153 -17.85 -26.39 5.14
C PRO A 153 -17.42 -27.69 5.83
N ALA A 154 -17.87 -28.84 5.33
CA ALA A 154 -17.46 -30.12 5.87
C ALA A 154 -15.92 -30.29 5.87
N PRO A 155 -15.35 -31.17 6.73
CA PRO A 155 -13.90 -31.28 6.88
C PRO A 155 -13.17 -31.77 5.63
N ALA A 156 -13.83 -32.53 4.74
CA ALA A 156 -13.21 -33.12 3.56
C ALA A 156 -12.88 -32.06 2.49
N ARG A 157 -11.72 -32.18 1.84
CA ARG A 157 -11.29 -31.38 0.70
C ARG A 157 -12.35 -31.39 -0.40
N GLY A 158 -12.59 -30.24 -1.00
CA GLY A 158 -13.64 -30.02 -2.00
C GLY A 158 -14.98 -29.61 -1.39
N SER A 159 -15.20 -29.83 -0.10
CA SER A 159 -16.40 -29.32 0.58
C SER A 159 -16.41 -27.79 0.58
N TRP A 160 -17.60 -27.21 0.40
CA TRP A 160 -17.76 -25.77 0.41
C TRP A 160 -19.08 -25.36 1.05
N ALA A 161 -19.15 -24.09 1.45
CA ALA A 161 -20.36 -23.42 1.89
C ALA A 161 -20.46 -22.07 1.18
N ALA A 162 -21.69 -21.60 0.94
CA ALA A 162 -21.92 -20.29 0.34
C ALA A 162 -21.29 -19.18 1.20
N LEU A 163 -20.58 -18.26 0.56
CA LEU A 163 -20.08 -17.03 1.18
C LEU A 163 -21.11 -15.92 0.93
N LEU A 164 -21.70 -15.40 1.99
CA LEU A 164 -22.88 -14.55 1.92
C LEU A 164 -22.58 -13.10 2.29
N ALA A 165 -23.09 -12.19 1.47
CA ALA A 165 -23.24 -10.78 1.80
C ALA A 165 -24.71 -10.51 2.15
N GLY A 166 -25.07 -10.69 3.42
CA GLY A 166 -26.47 -10.78 3.84
C GLY A 166 -27.05 -12.12 3.38
N THR A 167 -27.94 -12.10 2.40
CA THR A 167 -28.55 -13.31 1.81
C THR A 167 -28.02 -13.65 0.42
N GLU A 168 -27.22 -12.76 -0.18
CA GLU A 168 -26.68 -12.95 -1.53
C GLU A 168 -25.38 -13.77 -1.49
N GLU A 169 -25.31 -14.84 -2.29
CA GLU A 169 -24.07 -15.61 -2.48
C GLU A 169 -23.10 -14.81 -3.37
N VAL A 170 -21.96 -14.45 -2.79
CA VAL A 170 -20.91 -13.66 -3.46
C VAL A 170 -19.63 -14.48 -3.73
N GLY A 171 -19.64 -15.75 -3.35
CA GLY A 171 -18.51 -16.65 -3.45
C GLY A 171 -18.73 -17.91 -2.60
N ARG A 172 -17.65 -18.66 -2.33
CA ARG A 172 -17.69 -19.88 -1.51
C ARG A 172 -16.52 -19.96 -0.55
N ALA A 173 -16.81 -20.36 0.68
CA ALA A 173 -15.81 -20.85 1.62
C ALA A 173 -15.45 -22.29 1.24
N LEU A 174 -14.24 -22.51 0.71
CA LEU A 174 -13.80 -23.77 0.11
C LEU A 174 -12.74 -24.48 0.96
N ARG A 175 -12.99 -25.75 1.29
CA ARG A 175 -12.04 -26.63 1.97
C ARG A 175 -11.01 -27.14 0.96
N THR A 176 -9.83 -26.50 0.91
CA THR A 176 -8.74 -26.96 0.02
C THR A 176 -7.90 -28.07 0.63
N ARG A 177 -7.88 -28.24 1.95
CA ARG A 177 -7.18 -29.35 2.63
C ARG A 177 -8.06 -29.91 3.74
N ASP A 178 -7.99 -31.22 3.95
CA ASP A 178 -8.81 -31.89 4.97
C ASP A 178 -8.59 -31.28 6.36
N GLY A 179 -9.68 -30.90 7.03
CA GLY A 179 -9.67 -30.34 8.38
C GLY A 179 -8.99 -28.97 8.53
N VAL A 180 -8.44 -28.37 7.47
CA VAL A 180 -7.75 -27.07 7.51
C VAL A 180 -8.71 -25.94 7.18
N LYS A 181 -8.58 -24.79 7.85
CA LYS A 181 -9.38 -23.57 7.61
C LYS A 181 -9.59 -23.31 6.10
N PRO A 182 -10.83 -23.05 5.63
CA PRO A 182 -11.11 -22.85 4.21
C PRO A 182 -10.44 -21.60 3.64
N VAL A 183 -10.37 -21.53 2.31
CA VAL A 183 -10.11 -20.29 1.55
C VAL A 183 -11.42 -19.74 1.02
N TYR A 184 -11.43 -18.49 0.56
CA TYR A 184 -12.66 -17.81 0.16
C TYR A 184 -12.57 -17.43 -1.31
N VAL A 185 -13.30 -18.17 -2.13
CA VAL A 185 -13.25 -18.08 -3.59
C VAL A 185 -14.39 -17.19 -4.07
N SER A 186 -14.09 -16.24 -4.95
CA SER A 186 -15.10 -15.40 -5.59
C SER A 186 -14.76 -15.14 -7.06
N VAL A 187 -15.79 -15.07 -7.88
CA VAL A 187 -15.66 -14.73 -9.31
C VAL A 187 -15.12 -13.32 -9.45
N GLY A 188 -14.18 -13.10 -10.37
CA GLY A 188 -13.72 -11.77 -10.76
C GLY A 188 -14.46 -11.29 -12.01
N HIS A 189 -14.10 -11.85 -13.16
CA HIS A 189 -14.61 -11.51 -14.49
C HIS A 189 -14.48 -12.74 -15.41
N ARG A 190 -15.47 -13.00 -16.26
CA ARG A 190 -15.46 -14.04 -17.32
C ARG A 190 -15.10 -15.45 -16.84
N VAL A 191 -15.56 -15.82 -15.64
CA VAL A 191 -15.42 -17.17 -15.07
C VAL A 191 -16.59 -17.48 -14.15
N GLY A 192 -17.14 -18.69 -14.25
CA GLY A 192 -18.23 -19.13 -13.37
C GLY A 192 -17.74 -19.52 -11.98
N LEU A 193 -18.59 -19.42 -10.95
CA LEU A 193 -18.22 -19.75 -9.57
C LEU A 193 -17.83 -21.23 -9.38
N ASP A 194 -18.55 -22.16 -10.02
CA ASP A 194 -18.18 -23.58 -10.02
C ASP A 194 -16.80 -23.81 -10.63
N ASN A 195 -16.51 -23.12 -11.74
CA ASN A 195 -15.22 -23.22 -12.41
C ASN A 195 -14.10 -22.59 -11.57
N ALA A 196 -14.34 -21.46 -10.91
CA ALA A 196 -13.40 -20.87 -9.97
C ALA A 196 -13.06 -21.83 -8.81
N VAL A 197 -14.06 -22.54 -8.26
CA VAL A 197 -13.82 -23.59 -7.26
C VAL A 197 -12.96 -24.72 -7.83
N ALA A 198 -13.25 -25.18 -9.05
CA ALA A 198 -12.50 -26.26 -9.70
C ALA A 198 -11.03 -25.87 -9.94
N HIS A 199 -10.76 -24.66 -10.44
CA HIS A 199 -9.41 -24.09 -10.55
C HIS A 199 -8.71 -24.02 -9.20
N THR A 200 -9.39 -23.50 -8.17
CA THR A 200 -8.82 -23.41 -6.82
C THR A 200 -8.37 -24.78 -6.29
N LEU A 201 -9.18 -25.83 -6.52
CA LEU A 201 -8.81 -27.19 -6.14
C LEU A 201 -7.62 -27.70 -6.95
N ALA A 202 -7.63 -27.55 -8.28
CA ALA A 202 -6.53 -27.97 -9.15
C ALA A 202 -5.18 -27.35 -8.76
N LEU A 203 -5.21 -26.08 -8.32
CA LEU A 203 -4.06 -25.30 -7.91
C LEU A 203 -3.63 -25.52 -6.44
N THR A 204 -4.33 -26.35 -5.67
CA THR A 204 -4.03 -26.63 -4.25
C THR A 204 -3.72 -28.10 -3.96
N PRO A 205 -2.90 -28.81 -4.77
CA PRO A 205 -2.68 -30.25 -4.58
C PRO A 205 -2.06 -30.60 -3.22
N ALA A 206 -1.24 -29.70 -2.67
CA ALA A 206 -0.43 -29.95 -1.47
C ALA A 206 -0.72 -28.95 -0.34
N TYR A 207 -1.04 -27.70 -0.67
CA TYR A 207 -1.17 -26.61 0.31
C TYR A 207 -2.57 -26.03 0.40
N ARG A 208 -2.84 -25.31 1.50
CA ARG A 208 -4.10 -24.57 1.69
C ARG A 208 -4.31 -23.49 0.62
N LEU A 209 -3.26 -22.72 0.33
CA LEU A 209 -3.30 -21.63 -0.66
C LEU A 209 -2.87 -22.15 -2.04
N PRO A 210 -3.46 -21.64 -3.13
CA PRO A 210 -3.07 -21.99 -4.49
C PRO A 210 -1.58 -21.79 -4.74
N GLU A 211 -0.97 -22.66 -5.56
CA GLU A 211 0.41 -22.48 -6.03
C GLU A 211 0.61 -21.11 -6.68
N THR A 212 -0.37 -20.63 -7.45
CA THR A 212 -0.37 -19.29 -8.06
C THR A 212 -0.12 -18.18 -7.03
N THR A 213 -0.93 -18.13 -5.97
CA THR A 213 -0.78 -17.15 -4.88
C THR A 213 0.55 -17.33 -4.14
N ARG A 214 0.96 -18.57 -3.86
CA ARG A 214 2.21 -18.85 -3.13
C ARG A 214 3.45 -18.38 -3.90
N ARG A 215 3.46 -18.58 -5.22
CA ARG A 215 4.58 -18.16 -6.08
C ARG A 215 4.60 -16.64 -6.24
N ALA A 216 3.44 -16.02 -6.45
CA ALA A 216 3.32 -14.57 -6.56
C ALA A 216 3.71 -13.84 -5.26
N ASP A 217 3.25 -14.29 -4.07
CA ASP A 217 3.63 -13.73 -2.76
C ASP A 217 5.16 -13.79 -2.54
N ALA A 218 5.77 -14.94 -2.84
CA ALA A 218 7.22 -15.09 -2.70
C ALA A 218 7.99 -14.16 -3.66
N LEU A 219 7.51 -14.02 -4.89
CA LEU A 219 8.14 -13.21 -5.92
C LEU A 219 8.00 -11.70 -5.64
N CYS A 220 6.81 -11.22 -5.27
CA CYS A 220 6.58 -9.79 -5.01
C CYS A 220 7.37 -9.31 -3.78
N ARG A 221 7.48 -10.15 -2.74
CA ARG A 221 8.32 -9.86 -1.55
C ARG A 221 9.81 -9.79 -1.90
N ARG A 222 10.29 -10.66 -2.79
CA ARG A 222 11.67 -10.63 -3.29
C ARG A 222 11.93 -9.34 -4.06
N ALA A 223 11.06 -8.99 -4.99
CA ALA A 223 11.15 -7.76 -5.78
C ALA A 223 11.10 -6.50 -4.91
N LEU A 224 10.21 -6.46 -3.91
CA LEU A 224 10.15 -5.36 -2.94
C LEU A 224 11.48 -5.20 -2.18
N LYS A 225 12.04 -6.31 -1.68
CA LYS A 225 13.32 -6.31 -0.96
C LYS A 225 14.47 -5.81 -1.83
N GLU A 226 14.51 -6.21 -3.10
CA GLU A 226 15.50 -5.75 -4.08
C GLU A 226 15.34 -4.26 -4.41
N ALA A 227 14.10 -3.80 -4.62
CA ALA A 227 13.80 -2.39 -4.86
C ALA A 227 14.13 -1.50 -3.66
N ALA A 228 13.76 -1.95 -2.46
CA ALA A 228 14.12 -1.29 -1.21
C ALA A 228 15.64 -1.20 -1.07
N ARG A 229 16.37 -2.29 -1.33
CA ARG A 229 17.85 -2.32 -1.32
C ARG A 229 18.50 -1.39 -2.36
N ALA A 230 17.94 -1.29 -3.55
CA ALA A 230 18.41 -0.38 -4.59
C ALA A 230 18.19 1.10 -4.22
N ARG A 231 17.17 1.39 -3.40
CA ARG A 231 16.98 2.69 -2.72
C ARG A 231 17.78 2.80 -1.41
N SER A 232 18.46 1.72 -1.01
CA SER A 232 19.21 1.55 0.23
C SER A 232 20.75 1.75 0.16
N PRO A 233 21.35 2.48 -0.79
CA PRO A 233 22.64 3.13 -0.48
C PRO A 233 22.48 4.15 0.67
N LEU A 234 21.25 4.58 0.98
CA LEU A 234 20.90 5.48 2.08
C LEU A 234 20.19 4.77 3.25
N ALA A 235 19.39 3.72 3.01
CA ALA A 235 18.66 3.01 4.07
C ALA A 235 19.46 1.90 4.78
N GLY A 236 20.56 1.40 4.18
CA GLY A 236 21.50 0.49 4.85
C GLY A 236 22.30 1.17 5.97
N ARG A 237 22.36 2.51 5.93
CA ARG A 237 22.84 3.34 7.04
C ARG A 237 21.74 3.68 8.07
N ALA A 238 20.46 3.44 7.76
CA ALA A 238 19.32 3.83 8.59
C ALA A 238 18.67 2.67 9.39
N ALA A 239 18.93 1.41 9.03
CA ALA A 239 18.35 0.24 9.71
C ALA A 239 19.18 -0.29 10.90
N ALA A 240 20.35 0.28 11.15
CA ALA A 240 21.19 0.03 12.32
C ALA A 240 21.35 1.31 13.17
N ASP A 241 20.37 2.21 13.09
CA ASP A 241 20.50 3.61 13.51
C ASP A 241 19.94 3.83 14.92
N PRO A 242 20.80 4.11 15.93
CA PRO A 242 20.39 4.55 17.26
C PRO A 242 19.44 5.76 17.22
N ASP A 243 19.45 6.54 16.14
CA ASP A 243 18.63 7.73 15.99
C ASP A 243 17.13 7.42 15.88
N ARG A 244 16.71 6.22 15.44
CA ARG A 244 15.27 5.89 15.33
C ARG A 244 14.66 5.53 16.69
N ASP A 245 15.40 4.82 17.54
CA ASP A 245 15.02 4.56 18.94
C ASP A 245 15.05 5.84 19.78
N TRP A 246 16.08 6.67 19.59
CA TRP A 246 16.14 8.00 20.20
C TRP A 246 14.98 8.89 19.73
N GLY A 247 14.71 8.96 18.42
CA GLY A 247 13.62 9.75 17.85
C GLY A 247 12.25 9.34 18.39
N ARG A 248 12.02 8.03 18.57
CA ARG A 248 10.83 7.50 19.23
C ARG A 248 10.74 7.94 20.68
N SER A 249 11.80 7.78 21.47
CA SER A 249 11.87 8.20 22.89
C SER A 249 11.60 9.69 23.05
N VAL A 250 12.25 10.52 22.21
CA VAL A 250 12.07 11.96 22.16
C VAL A 250 10.63 12.33 21.85
N TYR A 251 9.96 11.64 20.92
CA TYR A 251 8.59 11.96 20.53
C TYR A 251 7.53 11.47 21.53
N GLU A 252 7.59 10.19 21.93
CA GLU A 252 6.60 9.58 22.82
C GLU A 252 6.61 10.19 24.23
N GLY A 253 7.74 10.79 24.65
CA GLY A 253 7.84 11.53 25.90
C GLY A 253 7.19 12.93 25.91
N ARG A 254 6.63 13.40 24.79
CA ARG A 254 6.05 14.76 24.70
C ARG A 254 4.59 14.78 25.14
N ARG A 255 4.29 15.67 26.11
CA ARG A 255 2.90 15.96 26.53
C ARG A 255 2.07 16.61 25.43
N ASP A 256 2.69 17.44 24.60
CA ASP A 256 2.06 18.10 23.46
C ASP A 256 2.95 17.88 22.21
N PRO A 257 2.71 16.80 21.45
CA PRO A 257 3.57 16.41 20.33
C PRO A 257 3.49 17.38 19.15
N VAL A 258 2.33 17.99 18.90
CA VAL A 258 2.15 18.92 17.78
C VAL A 258 2.83 20.26 18.07
N ALA A 259 2.64 20.82 19.28
CA ALA A 259 3.32 22.05 19.65
C ALA A 259 4.84 21.86 19.74
N TRP A 260 5.29 20.69 20.21
CA TRP A 260 6.71 20.33 20.17
C TRP A 260 7.25 20.29 18.74
N ALA A 261 6.56 19.59 17.83
CA ALA A 261 6.91 19.52 16.42
C ALA A 261 7.02 20.92 15.79
N GLY A 262 6.04 21.80 16.07
CA GLY A 262 6.04 23.20 15.62
C GLY A 262 7.23 24.00 16.14
N ARG A 263 7.62 23.84 17.42
CA ARG A 263 8.82 24.50 17.98
C ARG A 263 10.11 24.03 17.30
N VAL A 264 10.22 22.74 17.00
CA VAL A 264 11.37 22.18 16.29
C VAL A 264 11.46 22.76 14.87
N LEU A 265 10.33 22.87 14.16
CA LEU A 265 10.26 23.51 12.84
C LEU A 265 10.63 25.00 12.91
N ALA A 266 10.11 25.74 13.89
CA ALA A 266 10.39 27.16 14.06
C ALA A 266 11.90 27.40 14.33
N ALA A 267 12.49 26.56 15.16
CA ALA A 267 13.92 26.59 15.46
C ALA A 267 14.77 26.39 14.22
N ALA A 268 14.39 25.41 13.37
CA ALA A 268 15.07 25.10 12.12
C ALA A 268 14.88 26.16 11.02
N ALA A 269 13.69 26.78 10.94
CA ALA A 269 13.38 27.82 9.97
C ALA A 269 14.08 29.17 10.31
N GLY A 270 14.31 29.43 11.60
CA GLY A 270 14.91 30.67 12.07
C GLY A 270 13.97 31.90 12.00
N PRO A 271 14.48 33.08 12.41
CA PRO A 271 13.69 34.31 12.50
C PRO A 271 13.52 35.07 11.18
N GLY A 272 14.18 34.62 10.11
CA GLY A 272 14.13 35.28 8.80
C GLY A 272 12.84 35.01 8.01
N PRO A 273 12.72 35.57 6.80
CA PRO A 273 11.61 35.30 5.89
C PRO A 273 11.49 33.81 5.58
N ARG A 274 10.27 33.28 5.63
CA ARG A 274 9.99 31.86 5.43
C ARG A 274 9.14 31.65 4.16
N PRO A 275 9.32 30.54 3.45
CA PRO A 275 8.37 30.11 2.44
C PRO A 275 6.95 29.96 3.02
N PRO A 276 5.90 30.25 2.24
CA PRO A 276 4.52 30.15 2.70
C PRO A 276 4.16 28.73 3.19
N GLU A 277 4.80 27.69 2.65
CA GLU A 277 4.63 26.31 3.07
C GLU A 277 5.10 26.07 4.51
N ILE A 278 6.24 26.66 4.86
CA ILE A 278 6.81 26.58 6.21
C ILE A 278 5.95 27.39 7.18
N GLU A 279 5.50 28.57 6.76
CA GLU A 279 4.61 29.41 7.59
C GLU A 279 3.28 28.70 7.86
N ALA A 280 2.67 28.09 6.83
CA ALA A 280 1.43 27.33 6.98
C ALA A 280 1.57 26.15 7.97
N ALA A 281 2.70 25.43 7.94
CA ALA A 281 2.97 24.36 8.89
C ALA A 281 3.17 24.88 10.33
N LEU A 282 3.78 26.06 10.50
CA LEU A 282 3.93 26.72 11.80
C LEU A 282 2.59 27.21 12.35
N GLU A 283 1.77 27.86 11.53
CA GLU A 283 0.42 28.28 11.90
C GLU A 283 -0.48 27.10 12.29
N LEU A 284 -0.37 26.00 11.54
CA LEU A 284 -1.07 24.75 11.86
C LEU A 284 -0.67 24.23 13.25
N ALA A 285 0.63 24.19 13.54
CA ALA A 285 1.11 23.67 14.82
C ALA A 285 0.73 24.56 16.02
N ALA A 286 0.56 25.86 15.79
CA ALA A 286 0.24 26.84 16.83
C ALA A 286 -1.24 26.85 17.25
N ASP A 287 -2.15 26.32 16.43
CA ASP A 287 -3.60 26.40 16.64
C ASP A 287 -4.26 25.02 16.56
N PRO A 288 -4.63 24.40 17.70
CA PRO A 288 -5.31 23.10 17.74
C PRO A 288 -6.61 23.04 16.93
N LEU A 289 -7.29 24.17 16.73
CA LEU A 289 -8.52 24.21 15.93
C LEU A 289 -8.25 23.99 14.44
N ARG A 290 -6.99 24.16 14.00
CA ARG A 290 -6.58 23.97 12.61
C ARG A 290 -6.04 22.58 12.32
N TRP A 291 -5.78 21.75 13.33
CA TRP A 291 -5.09 20.45 13.15
C TRP A 291 -5.79 19.51 12.17
N SER A 292 -7.13 19.58 12.06
CA SER A 292 -7.92 18.84 11.07
C SER A 292 -7.58 19.18 9.62
N ARG A 293 -6.99 20.36 9.38
CA ARG A 293 -6.49 20.81 8.08
C ARG A 293 -5.06 20.33 7.80
N GLY A 294 -4.49 19.47 8.65
CA GLY A 294 -3.11 19.01 8.48
C GLY A 294 -2.86 18.30 7.15
N ARG A 295 -3.87 17.61 6.58
CA ARG A 295 -3.80 17.08 5.20
C ARG A 295 -3.60 18.18 4.16
N GLU A 296 -4.37 19.27 4.24
CA GLU A 296 -4.27 20.40 3.29
C GLU A 296 -2.88 21.02 3.32
N VAL A 297 -2.34 21.24 4.53
CA VAL A 297 -1.01 21.81 4.73
C VAL A 297 0.08 20.84 4.27
N PHE A 298 -0.08 19.54 4.50
CA PHE A 298 0.86 18.53 3.99
C PHE A 298 0.95 18.57 2.45
N GLU A 299 -0.19 18.63 1.75
CA GLU A 299 -0.20 18.70 0.28
C GLU A 299 0.39 20.02 -0.22
N LEU A 300 0.12 21.15 0.47
CA LEU A 300 0.73 22.44 0.19
C LEU A 300 2.27 22.37 0.28
N VAL A 301 2.79 21.83 1.39
CA VAL A 301 4.24 21.69 1.61
C VAL A 301 4.87 20.79 0.55
N ARG A 302 4.21 19.69 0.19
CA ARG A 302 4.72 18.76 -0.82
C ARG A 302 4.78 19.40 -2.22
N ARG A 303 3.81 20.23 -2.57
CA ARG A 303 3.78 20.98 -3.85
C ARG A 303 4.87 22.06 -3.93
N GLY A 304 5.17 22.72 -2.81
CA GLY A 304 6.24 23.73 -2.75
C GLY A 304 7.63 23.17 -2.47
N SER A 305 7.74 21.85 -2.22
CA SER A 305 9.01 21.19 -1.92
C SER A 305 9.93 21.20 -3.15
N PRO A 306 11.23 21.54 -3.01
CA PRO A 306 12.13 21.63 -4.15
C PRO A 306 12.23 20.32 -4.93
N LEU A 307 12.11 20.39 -6.25
CA LEU A 307 12.24 19.21 -7.11
C LEU A 307 13.71 18.72 -7.13
N PRO A 308 13.96 17.41 -7.36
CA PRO A 308 15.31 16.86 -7.43
C PRO A 308 16.23 17.59 -8.42
N GLU A 309 15.65 18.18 -9.47
CA GLU A 309 16.33 18.88 -10.55
C GLU A 309 16.80 20.30 -10.15
N GLU A 310 16.20 20.90 -9.12
CA GLU A 310 16.42 22.30 -8.71
C GLU A 310 17.74 22.53 -7.93
N ARG A 311 18.55 21.48 -7.70
CA ARG A 311 19.82 21.54 -6.94
C ARG A 311 19.70 22.33 -5.61
N ALA A 312 18.57 22.21 -4.92
CA ALA A 312 18.34 22.92 -3.66
C ALA A 312 19.32 22.45 -2.56
N PRO A 313 19.74 23.35 -1.65
CA PRO A 313 20.57 22.96 -0.50
C PRO A 313 19.90 21.87 0.34
N ARG A 314 20.69 20.90 0.84
CA ARG A 314 20.16 19.80 1.67
C ARG A 314 19.41 20.29 2.91
N THR A 315 19.86 21.38 3.52
CA THR A 315 19.19 22.01 4.66
C THR A 315 17.78 22.49 4.31
N ARG A 316 17.57 23.01 3.09
CA ARG A 316 16.25 23.40 2.60
C ARG A 316 15.34 22.19 2.40
N LEU A 317 15.84 21.11 1.82
CA LEU A 317 15.07 19.86 1.66
C LEU A 317 14.64 19.29 3.02
N LEU A 318 15.55 19.28 4.00
CA LEU A 318 15.26 18.82 5.36
C LEU A 318 14.23 19.71 6.07
N LEU A 319 14.27 21.02 5.84
CA LEU A 319 13.29 21.96 6.40
C LEU A 319 11.87 21.68 5.86
N PHE A 320 11.72 21.45 4.56
CA PHE A 320 10.44 21.07 3.97
C PHE A 320 9.95 19.71 4.48
N ARG A 321 10.84 18.71 4.61
CA ARG A 321 10.49 17.42 5.21
C ARG A 321 10.04 17.55 6.66
N LEU A 322 10.66 18.44 7.43
CA LEU A 322 10.25 18.73 8.80
C LEU A 322 8.84 19.35 8.85
N ALA A 323 8.54 20.27 7.93
CA ALA A 323 7.19 20.85 7.79
C ALA A 323 6.13 19.81 7.39
N GLU A 324 6.46 18.87 6.51
CA GLU A 324 5.57 17.74 6.19
C GLU A 324 5.24 16.91 7.44
N LEU A 325 6.24 16.61 8.28
CA LEU A 325 6.01 15.83 9.50
C LEU A 325 5.15 16.57 10.53
N VAL A 326 5.34 17.88 10.67
CA VAL A 326 4.48 18.72 11.52
C VAL A 326 3.02 18.61 11.08
N ALA A 327 2.77 18.70 9.77
CA ALA A 327 1.43 18.57 9.20
C ALA A 327 0.83 17.18 9.43
N LYS A 328 1.62 16.12 9.26
CA LYS A 328 1.21 14.73 9.55
C LYS A 328 0.85 14.53 11.03
N VAL A 329 1.69 15.02 11.94
CA VAL A 329 1.48 14.89 13.39
C VAL A 329 0.22 15.63 13.82
N ALA A 330 0.02 16.87 13.36
CA ALA A 330 -1.21 17.64 13.61
C ALA A 330 -2.47 16.90 13.12
N HIS A 331 -2.46 16.43 11.86
CA HIS A 331 -3.57 15.68 11.27
C HIS A 331 -3.89 14.41 12.08
N ASN A 332 -2.85 13.66 12.44
CA ASN A 332 -3.01 12.43 13.22
C ASN A 332 -3.56 12.69 14.63
N THR A 333 -3.17 13.81 15.25
CA THR A 333 -3.70 14.20 16.57
C THR A 333 -5.14 14.72 16.50
N ALA A 334 -5.57 15.35 15.40
CA ALA A 334 -6.92 15.89 15.24
C ALA A 334 -8.04 14.82 15.20
N GLY A 335 -7.71 13.59 14.81
CA GLY A 335 -8.62 12.45 14.95
C GLY A 335 -9.58 12.09 13.81
N PRO A 336 -9.78 12.83 12.69
CA PRO A 336 -10.48 12.22 11.56
C PRO A 336 -9.51 11.35 10.75
N ALA A 337 -9.80 10.05 10.70
CA ALA A 337 -9.17 9.13 9.78
C ALA A 337 -9.42 9.57 8.30
N PRO A 338 -8.55 9.20 7.34
CA PRO A 338 -7.38 8.34 7.51
C PRO A 338 -6.17 9.08 8.09
N PHE A 339 -5.44 8.39 8.97
CA PHE A 339 -4.18 8.86 9.52
C PHE A 339 -3.04 8.73 8.50
N PHE A 340 -2.05 9.62 8.59
CA PHE A 340 -0.72 9.37 8.06
C PHE A 340 0.04 8.34 8.92
N ASP A 341 1.22 7.93 8.47
CA ASP A 341 2.13 7.03 9.17
C ASP A 341 2.15 7.28 10.69
N HIS A 342 1.78 6.29 11.50
CA HIS A 342 1.66 6.43 12.96
C HIS A 342 2.97 6.86 13.63
N HIS A 343 4.11 6.60 12.99
CA HIS A 343 5.45 6.91 13.46
C HIS A 343 6.01 8.23 12.87
N ALA A 344 5.21 9.02 12.15
CA ALA A 344 5.67 10.28 11.54
C ALA A 344 6.39 11.21 12.55
N GLY A 345 5.91 11.23 13.80
CA GLY A 345 6.53 11.99 14.87
C GLY A 345 7.94 11.55 15.26
N TRP A 346 8.26 10.25 15.14
CA TRP A 346 9.57 9.69 15.53
C TRP A 346 10.71 10.23 14.66
N ALA A 347 10.40 10.69 13.44
CA ALA A 347 11.38 11.20 12.49
C ALA A 347 11.73 12.69 12.71
N ILE A 348 10.97 13.43 13.53
CA ILE A 348 11.15 14.88 13.73
C ILE A 348 12.50 15.18 14.40
N GLY A 349 12.82 14.50 15.50
CA GLY A 349 14.10 14.66 16.20
C GLY A 349 15.30 14.35 15.29
N PRO A 350 15.36 13.16 14.66
CA PRO A 350 16.45 12.77 13.75
C PRO A 350 16.63 13.68 12.53
N LEU A 351 15.55 14.23 11.97
CA LEU A 351 15.67 15.20 10.88
C LEU A 351 16.20 16.55 11.37
N ALA A 352 15.73 17.02 12.51
CA ALA A 352 16.18 18.27 13.10
C ALA A 352 17.67 18.20 13.49
N HIS A 353 18.09 17.10 14.11
CA HIS A 353 19.49 16.81 14.42
C HIS A 353 20.37 16.87 13.16
N ARG A 354 19.98 16.17 12.09
CA ARG A 354 20.69 16.22 10.79
C ARG A 354 20.75 17.62 10.19
N LEU A 355 19.67 18.40 10.29
CA LEU A 355 19.65 19.78 9.82
C LEU A 355 20.66 20.65 10.58
N ALA A 356 20.72 20.48 11.90
CA ALA A 356 21.65 21.20 12.77
C ALA A 356 23.13 20.81 12.57
N LEU A 357 23.41 19.57 12.14
CA LEU A 357 24.76 19.17 11.71
C LEU A 357 25.16 19.75 10.34
N LEU A 358 24.19 20.01 9.47
CA LEU A 358 24.42 20.50 8.11
C LEU A 358 24.35 22.03 7.99
N THR A 359 23.86 22.73 9.01
CA THR A 359 23.81 24.20 9.00
C THR A 359 25.12 24.79 9.50
N ASP A 360 25.61 25.81 8.79
CA ASP A 360 26.75 26.63 9.22
C ASP A 360 26.32 27.77 10.16
N ASP A 361 25.01 28.01 10.33
CA ASP A 361 24.48 29.02 11.25
C ASP A 361 24.42 28.47 12.69
N GLY A 362 25.44 28.81 13.49
CA GLY A 362 25.55 28.45 14.91
C GLY A 362 24.27 28.76 15.71
N PRO A 363 23.70 29.97 15.61
CA PRO A 363 22.41 30.29 16.22
C PRO A 363 21.25 29.35 15.83
N THR A 364 21.14 28.93 14.57
CA THR A 364 20.13 27.92 14.15
C THR A 364 20.39 26.58 14.82
N ARG A 365 21.66 26.14 14.87
CA ARG A 365 22.05 24.89 15.55
C ARG A 365 21.62 24.90 17.02
N ASP A 366 21.90 25.99 17.73
CA ASP A 366 21.56 26.12 19.15
C ASP A 366 20.05 26.14 19.39
N ARG A 367 19.29 26.83 18.53
CA ARG A 367 17.81 26.83 18.59
C ARG A 367 17.25 25.42 18.40
N ILE A 368 17.76 24.68 17.42
CA ILE A 368 17.31 23.31 17.14
C ILE A 368 17.63 22.42 18.33
N ALA A 369 18.85 22.52 18.87
CA ALA A 369 19.26 21.78 20.05
C ALA A 369 18.31 22.01 21.22
N ASN A 370 18.01 23.27 21.53
CA ASN A 370 17.10 23.63 22.61
C ASN A 370 15.65 23.16 22.36
N ALA A 371 15.19 23.15 21.11
CA ALA A 371 13.82 22.73 20.76
C ALA A 371 13.63 21.21 20.80
N VAL A 372 14.64 20.45 20.37
CA VAL A 372 14.63 18.98 20.40
C VAL A 372 14.86 18.47 21.82
N GLY A 373 15.76 19.10 22.58
CA GLY A 373 16.16 18.69 23.93
C GLY A 373 17.47 17.89 23.89
N GLU A 374 17.48 16.73 24.54
CA GLU A 374 18.67 15.87 24.59
C GLU A 374 19.00 15.29 23.22
N TRP A 375 20.26 15.46 22.81
CA TRP A 375 20.81 14.93 21.57
C TRP A 375 20.97 13.40 21.67
N PRO A 376 20.99 12.68 20.53
CA PRO A 376 21.29 11.26 20.58
C PRO A 376 22.66 11.04 21.24
N PRO A 377 22.84 9.95 21.99
CA PRO A 377 24.14 9.61 22.56
C PRO A 377 25.18 9.51 21.44
N PRO A 378 26.43 9.96 21.65
CA PRO A 378 27.48 9.82 20.65
C PRO A 378 27.65 8.35 20.28
N ALA A 379 27.71 8.09 18.97
CA ALA A 379 27.78 6.76 18.37
C ALA A 379 29.06 5.98 18.73
#